data_AF-A0A060UT86-F1
#
_entry.id   AF-A0A060UT86-F1
#
_cell.length_a   1.000
_cell.length_b   1.000
_cell.length_c   1.000
_cell.angle_alpha   90.00
_cell.angle_beta   90.00
_cell.angle_gamma   90.00
#
_symmetry.space_group_name_H-M   'P 1'
#
loop_
_entity.id
_entity.type
_entity.pdbx_description
1 polymer ?
#
loop_
_entity_poly.entity_id
_entity_poly.type
_entity_poly.pdbx_seq_one_letter_code
_entity_poly.pdbx_strand_id
1 'polypeptide(L)'
;MIDKGLPTARMIAHVMTAKHVDHLPLYRQETQYLRAGVPISRATLCSWLGQGEYWISMLAEACEMALLEGAILHADETPLPVLNPGSGKTDKAYLWVYRSQADAPHPIVVFDYAPDRKGIHAQNFLGDWKGILQTDDYGGYDALYRKKQIIEAGCWAHVRRHFYDVEQRGPSPVAQKALAWIAKLYGIEADIKESPPDQKAEARQQRAGPLLESFRAWLSETQMQVAPKSGIAKAIAYALNRWKALTLYLEEGRLSIDNNPVERALRGVAIGRKNFLFVGNDAGGERAASFYSIIETCKLNGVEPFAYLCDVLEKLPTWPNKRLHELLPWNWKKTALA
;
A
#
# COMPACT_ATOMS: atom_id res chain seq x y z
N MET A 1 39.91 10.63 -8.73
CA MET A 1 38.71 11.22 -8.11
C MET A 1 38.46 12.55 -8.82
N ILE A 2 37.29 12.74 -9.43
CA ILE A 2 36.89 14.09 -9.86
C ILE A 2 36.32 14.76 -8.61
N ASP A 3 37.11 15.64 -8.00
CA ASP A 3 36.63 16.44 -6.87
C ASP A 3 35.46 17.31 -7.34
N LYS A 4 34.32 17.24 -6.64
CA LYS A 4 33.04 17.90 -7.00
C LYS A 4 32.37 17.43 -8.30
N GLY A 5 32.68 16.23 -8.79
CA GLY A 5 31.95 15.64 -9.94
C GLY A 5 30.47 15.41 -9.62
N LEU A 6 29.58 15.84 -10.52
CA LEU A 6 28.14 15.56 -10.41
C LEU A 6 27.87 14.08 -10.73
N PRO A 7 26.97 13.41 -10.00
CA PRO A 7 26.60 12.02 -10.31
C PRO A 7 25.89 11.96 -11.66
N THR A 8 26.08 10.86 -12.38
CA THR A 8 25.23 10.55 -13.54
C THR A 8 23.82 10.16 -13.07
N ALA A 9 22.82 10.28 -13.95
CA ALA A 9 21.46 9.81 -13.69
C ALA A 9 21.44 8.33 -13.24
N ARG A 10 22.27 7.50 -13.88
CA ARG A 10 22.47 6.09 -13.51
C ARG A 10 22.99 5.91 -12.08
N MET A 11 23.90 6.76 -11.62
CA MET A 11 24.42 6.69 -10.25
C MET A 11 23.34 7.08 -9.23
N ILE A 12 22.55 8.11 -9.52
CA ILE A 12 21.41 8.50 -8.68
C ILE A 12 20.39 7.34 -8.62
N ALA A 13 20.01 6.79 -9.78
CA ALA A 13 19.11 5.65 -9.89
C ALA A 13 19.61 4.44 -9.08
N HIS A 14 20.92 4.17 -9.10
CA HIS A 14 21.52 3.10 -8.32
C HIS A 14 21.36 3.32 -6.81
N VAL A 15 21.68 4.51 -6.31
CA VAL A 15 21.53 4.84 -4.87
C VAL A 15 20.06 4.77 -4.44
N MET A 16 19.14 5.22 -5.30
CA MET A 16 17.69 5.15 -5.08
C MET A 16 17.20 3.71 -4.96
N THR A 17 17.52 2.87 -5.95
CA THR A 17 17.09 1.46 -5.99
C THR A 17 17.76 0.63 -4.93
N ALA A 18 19.07 0.79 -4.69
CA ALA A 18 19.75 0.12 -3.59
C ALA A 18 19.07 0.40 -2.25
N LYS A 19 18.63 1.64 -1.99
CA LYS A 19 17.95 1.99 -0.73
C LYS A 19 16.49 1.50 -0.65
N HIS A 20 15.71 1.63 -1.71
CA HIS A 20 14.24 1.46 -1.65
C HIS A 20 13.74 0.14 -2.28
N VAL A 21 14.50 -0.45 -3.19
CA VAL A 21 14.26 -1.78 -3.75
C VAL A 21 15.02 -2.84 -2.95
N ASP A 22 16.32 -2.65 -2.75
CA ASP A 22 17.19 -3.64 -2.09
C ASP A 22 17.30 -3.44 -0.58
N HIS A 23 16.67 -2.37 -0.07
CA HIS A 23 16.63 -2.03 1.35
C HIS A 23 18.02 -1.87 1.99
N LEU A 24 19.01 -1.41 1.19
CA LEU A 24 20.39 -1.17 1.62
C LEU A 24 20.54 0.27 2.15
N PRO A 25 20.67 0.47 3.48
CA PRO A 25 20.77 1.81 4.06
C PRO A 25 22.03 2.55 3.59
N LEU A 26 21.95 3.88 3.54
CA LEU A 26 23.02 4.73 2.97
C LEU A 26 24.37 4.58 3.65
N TYR A 27 24.42 4.28 4.96
CA TYR A 27 25.70 4.03 5.64
C TYR A 27 26.39 2.74 5.16
N ARG A 28 25.62 1.72 4.77
CA ARG A 28 26.17 0.50 4.16
C ARG A 28 26.62 0.76 2.73
N GLN A 29 25.90 1.60 1.99
CA GLN A 29 26.32 2.05 0.66
C GLN A 29 27.64 2.84 0.74
N GLU A 30 27.76 3.81 1.66
CA GLU A 30 29.02 4.54 1.94
C GLU A 30 30.18 3.58 2.19
N THR A 31 29.96 2.54 3.02
CA THR A 31 30.97 1.50 3.28
C THR A 31 31.31 0.68 2.03
N GLN A 32 30.33 0.39 1.16
CA GLN A 32 30.59 -0.31 -0.11
C GLN A 32 31.45 0.53 -1.06
N TYR A 33 31.12 1.82 -1.22
CA TYR A 33 31.90 2.71 -2.08
C TYR A 33 33.32 2.93 -1.55
N LEU A 34 33.47 3.09 -0.23
CA LEU A 34 34.79 3.19 0.39
C LEU A 34 35.65 1.94 0.13
N ARG A 35 35.06 0.73 0.24
CA ARG A 35 35.76 -0.53 -0.09
C ARG A 35 36.14 -0.62 -1.57
N ALA A 36 35.37 0.00 -2.46
CA ALA A 36 35.68 0.10 -3.88
C ALA A 36 36.71 1.21 -4.21
N GLY A 37 37.28 1.88 -3.21
CA GLY A 37 38.24 2.97 -3.39
C GLY A 37 37.62 4.31 -3.81
N VAL A 38 36.29 4.44 -3.72
CA VAL A 38 35.54 5.65 -4.09
C VAL A 38 34.88 6.22 -2.83
N PRO A 39 35.54 7.11 -2.08
CA PRO A 39 34.95 7.66 -0.86
C PRO A 39 33.78 8.59 -1.20
N ILE A 40 32.55 8.16 -0.87
CA ILE A 40 31.33 8.96 -1.04
C ILE A 40 30.64 9.03 0.31
N SER A 41 30.53 10.25 0.87
CA SER A 41 29.92 10.45 2.17
C SER A 41 28.41 10.18 2.17
N ARG A 42 27.85 9.79 3.33
CA ARG A 42 26.40 9.73 3.54
C ARG A 42 25.68 11.03 3.18
N ALA A 43 26.26 12.18 3.49
CA ALA A 43 25.68 13.48 3.17
C ALA A 43 25.54 13.66 1.66
N THR A 44 26.56 13.24 0.90
CA THR A 44 26.55 13.22 -0.57
C THR A 44 25.45 12.30 -1.10
N LEU A 45 25.34 11.06 -0.58
CA LEU A 45 24.28 10.13 -0.97
C LEU A 45 22.87 10.68 -0.66
N CYS A 46 22.68 11.31 0.50
CA CYS A 46 21.43 11.98 0.86
C CYS A 46 21.10 13.13 -0.10
N SER A 47 22.10 13.92 -0.50
CA SER A 47 21.94 15.01 -1.48
C SER A 47 21.51 14.47 -2.84
N TRP A 48 22.11 13.37 -3.30
CA TRP A 48 21.75 12.73 -4.57
C TRP A 48 20.33 12.18 -4.55
N LEU A 49 19.88 11.59 -3.43
CA LEU A 49 18.47 11.25 -3.27
C LEU A 49 17.57 12.49 -3.35
N GLY A 50 17.97 13.62 -2.75
CA GLY A 50 17.22 14.88 -2.89
C GLY A 50 17.09 15.34 -4.35
N GLN A 51 18.17 15.27 -5.12
CA GLN A 51 18.16 15.65 -6.54
C GLN A 51 17.29 14.71 -7.38
N GLY A 52 17.35 13.41 -7.13
CA GLY A 52 16.49 12.44 -7.81
C GLY A 52 15.00 12.65 -7.47
N GLU A 53 14.70 12.94 -6.21
CA GLU A 53 13.33 13.17 -5.75
C GLU A 53 12.67 14.37 -6.41
N TYR A 54 13.39 15.49 -6.54
CA TYR A 54 12.89 16.71 -7.18
C TYR A 54 12.28 16.46 -8.57
N TRP A 55 12.88 15.55 -9.35
CA TRP A 55 12.38 15.20 -10.68
C TRP A 55 11.27 14.14 -10.62
N ILE A 56 11.40 13.19 -9.70
CA ILE A 56 10.50 12.04 -9.56
C ILE A 56 9.17 12.42 -8.91
N SER A 57 9.13 13.45 -8.07
CA SER A 57 7.90 13.94 -7.42
C SER A 57 6.82 14.31 -8.46
N MET A 58 7.18 14.96 -9.56
CA MET A 58 6.24 15.28 -10.64
C MET A 58 5.59 14.03 -11.25
N LEU A 59 6.33 12.93 -11.35
CA LEU A 59 5.78 11.66 -11.83
C LEU A 59 4.93 10.98 -10.76
N ALA A 60 5.29 11.11 -9.48
CA ALA A 60 4.50 10.60 -8.37
C ALA A 60 3.15 11.33 -8.28
N GLU A 61 3.14 12.66 -8.42
CA GLU A 61 1.93 13.48 -8.52
C GLU A 61 1.06 13.08 -9.73
N ALA A 62 1.67 12.85 -10.89
CA ALA A 62 0.94 12.37 -12.06
C ALA A 62 0.36 10.95 -11.85
N CYS A 63 1.05 10.08 -11.08
CA CYS A 63 0.50 8.79 -10.67
C CYS A 63 -0.67 8.95 -9.70
N GLU A 64 -0.62 9.90 -8.77
CA GLU A 64 -1.73 10.23 -7.88
C GLU A 64 -2.96 10.69 -8.65
N MET A 65 -2.80 11.64 -9.58
CA MET A 65 -3.90 12.11 -10.41
C MET A 65 -4.56 10.95 -11.18
N ALA A 66 -3.76 10.10 -11.82
CA ALA A 66 -4.26 8.94 -12.57
C ALA A 66 -4.90 7.88 -11.64
N LEU A 67 -4.38 7.70 -10.43
CA LEU A 67 -4.96 6.79 -9.44
C LEU A 67 -6.38 7.25 -9.04
N LEU A 68 -6.56 8.55 -8.82
CA LEU A 68 -7.83 9.15 -8.42
C LEU A 68 -8.89 9.16 -9.56
N GLU A 69 -8.53 8.81 -10.80
CA GLU A 69 -9.50 8.53 -11.86
C GLU A 69 -10.18 7.14 -11.68
N GLY A 70 -9.60 6.26 -10.86
CA GLY A 70 -10.11 4.93 -10.59
C GLY A 70 -11.40 4.92 -9.76
N ALA A 71 -12.29 3.97 -10.06
CA ALA A 71 -13.58 3.83 -9.35
C ALA A 71 -13.47 3.03 -8.03
N ILE A 72 -12.45 2.19 -7.89
CA ILE A 72 -12.20 1.39 -6.69
C ILE A 72 -10.73 1.52 -6.29
N LEU A 73 -10.51 1.90 -5.05
CA LEU A 73 -9.19 2.05 -4.45
C LEU A 73 -9.08 1.17 -3.22
N HIS A 74 -7.88 0.65 -3.00
CA HIS A 74 -7.46 0.08 -1.73
C HIS A 74 -6.68 1.13 -0.94
N ALA A 75 -6.88 1.19 0.37
CA ALA A 75 -6.06 2.03 1.25
C ALA A 75 -5.63 1.29 2.51
N ASP A 76 -4.43 1.62 2.99
CA ASP A 76 -3.84 1.14 4.24
C ASP A 76 -2.75 2.14 4.67
N GLU A 77 -2.14 1.91 5.83
CA GLU A 77 -1.08 2.75 6.34
C GLU A 77 -0.06 1.98 7.17
N THR A 78 1.20 2.42 7.12
CA THR A 78 2.28 1.78 7.87
C THR A 78 3.13 2.81 8.60
N PRO A 79 3.56 2.54 9.85
CA PRO A 79 4.35 3.50 10.59
C PRO A 79 5.73 3.72 9.96
N LEU A 80 6.19 4.96 9.90
CA LEU A 80 7.53 5.32 9.47
C LEU A 80 8.19 6.15 10.58
N PRO A 81 9.16 5.60 11.32
CA PRO A 81 9.84 6.35 12.37
C PRO A 81 10.63 7.53 11.78
N VAL A 82 10.53 8.70 12.40
CA VAL A 82 11.25 9.92 12.00
C VAL A 82 12.18 10.32 13.13
N LEU A 83 13.44 10.63 12.84
CA LEU A 83 14.35 11.11 13.88
C LEU A 83 13.82 12.39 14.51
N ASN A 84 13.91 12.45 15.84
CA ASN A 84 13.69 13.65 16.63
C ASN A 84 15.06 14.09 17.20
N PRO A 85 15.82 14.96 16.50
CA PRO A 85 17.19 15.28 16.84
C PRO A 85 17.36 15.80 18.27
N GLY A 86 18.37 15.31 18.98
CA GLY A 86 18.65 15.69 20.37
C GLY A 86 17.84 14.92 21.43
N SER A 87 16.76 14.23 21.05
CA SER A 87 15.92 13.47 22.00
C SER A 87 16.40 12.03 22.26
N GLY A 88 17.25 11.48 21.38
CA GLY A 88 17.58 10.05 21.36
C GLY A 88 16.42 9.13 20.97
N LYS A 89 15.31 9.69 20.48
CA LYS A 89 14.07 8.99 20.11
C LYS A 89 13.64 9.30 18.68
N THR A 90 12.60 8.61 18.24
CA THR A 90 11.91 8.88 16.97
C THR A 90 10.46 9.27 17.22
N ASP A 91 9.96 10.21 16.44
CA ASP A 91 8.53 10.48 16.32
C ASP A 91 7.87 9.43 15.40
N LYS A 92 6.55 9.28 15.54
CA LYS A 92 5.78 8.24 14.84
C LYS A 92 4.96 8.85 13.70
N ALA A 93 5.60 8.99 12.54
CA ALA A 93 4.94 9.29 11.28
C ALA A 93 4.41 8.03 10.60
N TYR A 94 3.73 8.21 9.47
CA TYR A 94 3.09 7.15 8.70
C TYR A 94 3.28 7.38 7.20
N LEU A 95 3.39 6.28 6.46
CA LEU A 95 3.12 6.26 5.04
C LEU A 95 1.71 5.69 4.85
N TRP A 96 0.82 6.53 4.35
CA TRP A 96 -0.46 6.10 3.80
C TRP A 96 -0.20 5.55 2.41
N VAL A 97 -0.93 4.51 2.02
CA VAL A 97 -0.77 3.89 0.71
C VAL A 97 -2.14 3.72 0.08
N TYR A 98 -2.22 4.09 -1.20
CA TYR A 98 -3.40 3.96 -2.03
C TYR A 98 -3.03 3.16 -3.26
N ARG A 99 -3.88 2.22 -3.64
CA ARG A 99 -3.62 1.32 -4.76
C ARG A 99 -4.87 1.13 -5.60
N SER A 100 -4.68 1.10 -6.92
CA SER A 100 -5.76 0.75 -7.84
C SER A 100 -6.24 -0.69 -7.60
N GLN A 101 -7.48 -1.00 -7.99
CA GLN A 101 -7.95 -2.37 -8.16
C GLN A 101 -7.03 -3.19 -9.11
N ALA A 102 -7.10 -4.52 -9.01
CA ALA A 102 -6.22 -5.42 -9.77
C ALA A 102 -6.46 -5.42 -11.29
N ASP A 103 -7.68 -5.11 -11.72
CA ASP A 103 -8.13 -5.04 -13.11
C ASP A 103 -8.14 -3.59 -13.65
N ALA A 104 -7.56 -2.63 -12.92
CA ALA A 104 -7.42 -1.27 -13.41
C ALA A 104 -6.61 -1.24 -14.72
N PRO A 105 -6.97 -0.41 -15.70
CA PRO A 105 -6.21 -0.27 -16.95
C PRO A 105 -4.72 0.02 -16.73
N HIS A 106 -4.45 0.79 -15.68
CA HIS A 106 -3.11 1.11 -15.21
C HIS A 106 -3.00 0.74 -13.72
N PRO A 107 -2.26 -0.32 -13.38
CA PRO A 107 -1.94 -0.65 -12.00
C PRO A 107 -1.08 0.45 -11.36
N ILE A 108 -1.56 1.08 -10.30
CA ILE A 108 -0.89 2.22 -9.65
C ILE A 108 -0.83 2.02 -8.14
N VAL A 109 0.30 2.40 -7.53
CA VAL A 109 0.47 2.53 -6.08
C VAL A 109 1.02 3.92 -5.79
N VAL A 110 0.37 4.64 -4.89
CA VAL A 110 0.82 5.94 -4.39
C VAL A 110 0.98 5.84 -2.88
N PHE A 111 2.12 6.29 -2.39
CA PHE A 111 2.38 6.51 -0.98
C PHE A 111 2.30 8.01 -0.70
N ASP A 112 1.66 8.35 0.42
CA ASP A 112 1.55 9.70 0.95
C ASP A 112 2.13 9.75 2.37
N TYR A 113 2.98 10.72 2.64
CA TYR A 113 3.66 10.85 3.92
C TYR A 113 2.85 11.74 4.86
N ALA A 114 2.69 11.30 6.11
CA ALA A 114 2.04 12.08 7.14
C ALA A 114 2.79 12.02 8.47
N PRO A 115 2.91 13.14 9.21
CA PRO A 115 3.61 13.19 10.50
C PRO A 115 2.87 12.46 11.64
N ASP A 116 1.61 12.06 11.43
CA ASP A 116 0.82 11.25 12.35
C ASP A 116 -0.20 10.35 11.60
N ARG A 117 -0.97 9.54 12.34
CA ARG A 117 -1.96 8.61 11.75
C ARG A 117 -3.36 9.22 11.62
N LYS A 118 -3.55 10.53 11.75
CA LYS A 118 -4.91 11.09 11.79
C LYS A 118 -5.61 10.90 10.44
N GLY A 119 -6.89 10.56 10.50
CA GLY A 119 -7.74 10.42 9.30
C GLY A 119 -7.89 11.68 8.44
N ILE A 120 -7.39 12.84 8.89
CA ILE A 120 -7.36 14.06 8.07
C ILE A 120 -6.46 13.90 6.84
N HIS A 121 -5.40 13.09 6.93
CA HIS A 121 -4.48 12.87 5.81
C HIS A 121 -5.19 12.12 4.68
N ALA A 122 -5.92 11.06 4.99
CA ALA A 122 -6.74 10.36 3.99
C ALA A 122 -7.88 11.23 3.42
N GLN A 123 -8.45 12.12 4.22
CA GLN A 123 -9.43 13.11 3.72
C GLN A 123 -8.81 14.12 2.76
N ASN A 124 -7.59 14.59 3.05
CA ASN A 124 -6.90 15.54 2.19
C ASN A 124 -6.47 14.88 0.87
N PHE A 125 -5.91 13.67 0.93
CA PHE A 125 -5.49 12.92 -0.26
C PHE A 125 -6.66 12.60 -1.18
N LEU A 126 -7.78 12.08 -0.63
CA LEU A 126 -8.93 11.70 -1.45
C LEU A 126 -9.78 12.91 -1.87
N GLY A 127 -9.76 14.02 -1.12
CA GLY A 127 -10.49 15.25 -1.47
C GLY A 127 -11.97 15.01 -1.78
N ASP A 128 -12.37 15.29 -3.03
CA ASP A 128 -13.73 15.10 -3.55
C ASP A 128 -13.93 13.79 -4.34
N TRP A 129 -12.98 12.86 -4.25
CA TRP A 129 -13.03 11.56 -4.93
C TRP A 129 -14.28 10.77 -4.55
N LYS A 130 -14.83 10.04 -5.53
CA LYS A 130 -16.04 9.24 -5.39
C LYS A 130 -15.79 7.84 -5.92
N GLY A 131 -16.19 6.84 -5.15
CA GLY A 131 -15.97 5.45 -5.52
C GLY A 131 -16.06 4.52 -4.33
N ILE A 132 -15.48 3.33 -4.47
CA ILE A 132 -15.44 2.31 -3.43
C ILE A 132 -14.03 2.26 -2.83
N LEU A 133 -13.91 2.49 -1.52
CA LEU A 133 -12.64 2.41 -0.80
C LEU A 133 -12.60 1.13 0.03
N GLN A 134 -11.65 0.25 -0.25
CA GLN A 134 -11.43 -0.98 0.51
C GLN A 134 -10.35 -0.78 1.57
N THR A 135 -10.69 -1.01 2.85
CA THR A 135 -9.77 -0.80 3.99
C THR A 135 -9.89 -1.88 5.07
N ASP A 136 -9.00 -1.85 6.06
CA ASP A 136 -8.91 -2.80 7.18
C ASP A 136 -9.82 -2.48 8.40
N ASP A 137 -10.65 -1.42 8.33
CA ASP A 137 -11.41 -0.83 9.46
C ASP A 137 -10.66 0.16 10.35
N TYR A 138 -9.51 0.70 9.94
CA TYR A 138 -8.95 1.76 10.75
C TYR A 138 -9.92 2.96 10.82
N GLY A 139 -10.37 3.32 12.03
CA GLY A 139 -11.34 4.40 12.25
C GLY A 139 -10.90 5.79 11.74
N GLY A 140 -9.64 5.95 11.30
CA GLY A 140 -9.21 7.12 10.55
C GLY A 140 -9.98 7.32 9.23
N TYR A 141 -10.53 6.25 8.64
CA TYR A 141 -11.31 6.32 7.41
C TYR A 141 -12.79 6.70 7.63
N ASP A 142 -13.32 6.60 8.86
CA ASP A 142 -14.76 6.77 9.15
C ASP A 142 -15.34 8.10 8.65
N ALA A 143 -14.54 9.18 8.68
CA ALA A 143 -14.97 10.49 8.24
C ALA A 143 -15.28 10.55 6.73
N LEU A 144 -14.59 9.73 5.92
CA LEU A 144 -14.78 9.65 4.47
C LEU A 144 -16.17 9.13 4.09
N TYR A 145 -16.70 8.18 4.87
CA TYR A 145 -17.97 7.52 4.58
C TYR A 145 -19.19 8.38 4.96
N ARG A 146 -19.03 9.40 5.81
CA ARG A 146 -20.14 10.25 6.28
C ARG A 146 -20.81 11.05 5.17
N LYS A 147 -20.03 11.51 4.18
CA LYS A 147 -20.54 12.26 3.01
C LYS A 147 -21.28 11.38 2.00
N LYS A 148 -21.26 10.04 2.16
CA LYS A 148 -21.84 9.04 1.25
C LYS A 148 -21.34 9.12 -0.21
N GLN A 149 -20.25 9.83 -0.45
CA GLN A 149 -19.56 9.90 -1.74
C GLN A 149 -18.60 8.73 -1.93
N ILE A 150 -18.05 8.22 -0.82
CA ILE A 150 -17.20 7.05 -0.77
C ILE A 150 -17.99 5.92 -0.12
N ILE A 151 -18.02 4.77 -0.78
CA ILE A 151 -18.64 3.54 -0.31
C ILE A 151 -17.56 2.68 0.32
N GLU A 152 -17.78 2.22 1.56
CA GLU A 152 -16.86 1.37 2.28
C GLU A 152 -16.94 -0.09 1.77
N ALA A 153 -15.77 -0.67 1.43
CA ALA A 153 -15.60 -2.11 1.24
C ALA A 153 -14.75 -2.71 2.39
N GLY A 154 -15.23 -3.81 2.95
CA GLY A 154 -14.61 -4.48 4.08
C GLY A 154 -13.50 -5.46 3.66
N CYS A 155 -12.78 -5.98 4.66
CA CYS A 155 -11.67 -6.91 4.47
C CYS A 155 -11.87 -8.21 5.28
N TRP A 156 -12.16 -9.32 4.61
CA TRP A 156 -12.32 -10.63 5.28
C TRP A 156 -11.02 -11.17 5.87
N ALA A 157 -9.85 -10.75 5.39
CA ALA A 157 -8.57 -11.12 5.99
C ALA A 157 -8.44 -10.60 7.43
N HIS A 158 -8.97 -9.40 7.71
CA HIS A 158 -8.98 -8.84 9.07
C HIS A 158 -10.00 -9.53 9.97
N VAL A 159 -11.20 -9.85 9.46
CA VAL A 159 -12.17 -10.68 10.19
C VAL A 159 -11.54 -12.02 10.57
N ARG A 160 -10.88 -12.69 9.61
CA ARG A 160 -10.16 -13.94 9.85
C ARG A 160 -9.08 -13.79 10.92
N ARG A 161 -8.30 -12.71 10.88
CA ARG A 161 -7.22 -12.43 11.85
C ARG A 161 -7.77 -12.33 13.28
N HIS A 162 -8.91 -11.69 13.49
CA HIS A 162 -9.53 -11.61 14.83
C HIS A 162 -9.90 -12.98 15.41
N PHE A 163 -10.48 -13.88 14.61
CA PHE A 163 -10.76 -15.24 15.07
C PHE A 163 -9.48 -16.07 15.25
N TYR A 164 -8.51 -15.91 14.37
CA TYR A 164 -7.21 -16.59 14.47
C TYR A 164 -6.46 -16.18 15.75
N ASP A 165 -6.44 -14.90 16.10
CA ASP A 165 -5.78 -14.40 17.32
C ASP A 165 -6.44 -14.93 18.60
N VAL A 166 -7.74 -15.22 18.58
CA VAL A 166 -8.42 -15.90 19.68
C VAL A 166 -7.91 -17.33 19.81
N GLU A 167 -7.85 -18.08 18.70
CA GLU A 167 -7.37 -19.46 18.68
C GLU A 167 -5.91 -19.59 19.15
N GLN A 168 -5.05 -18.63 18.74
CA GLN A 168 -3.64 -18.61 19.15
C GLN A 168 -3.43 -18.40 20.66
N ARG A 169 -4.43 -17.86 21.36
CA ARG A 169 -4.38 -17.67 22.83
C ARG A 169 -4.93 -18.88 23.59
N GLY A 170 -5.66 -19.75 22.91
CA GLY A 170 -6.22 -20.98 23.46
C GLY A 170 -7.33 -21.54 22.56
N PRO A 171 -7.52 -22.88 22.53
CA PRO A 171 -8.52 -23.50 21.66
C PRO A 171 -9.92 -22.93 21.88
N SER A 172 -10.57 -22.51 20.81
CA SER A 172 -11.94 -21.98 20.83
C SER A 172 -12.77 -22.64 19.73
N PRO A 173 -13.71 -23.54 20.07
CA PRO A 173 -14.60 -24.17 19.09
C PRO A 173 -15.38 -23.15 18.25
N VAL A 174 -15.71 -21.99 18.85
CA VAL A 174 -16.36 -20.88 18.15
C VAL A 174 -15.40 -20.26 17.11
N ALA A 175 -14.16 -19.97 17.49
CA ALA A 175 -13.18 -19.41 16.55
C ALA A 175 -12.89 -20.39 15.41
N GLN A 176 -12.68 -21.68 15.71
CA GLN A 176 -12.45 -22.71 14.70
C GLN A 176 -13.62 -22.82 13.71
N LYS A 177 -14.86 -22.82 14.20
CA LYS A 177 -16.05 -22.85 13.34
C LYS A 177 -16.10 -21.60 12.45
N ALA A 178 -15.88 -20.40 13.01
CA ALA A 178 -15.83 -19.17 12.23
C ALA A 178 -14.75 -19.18 11.15
N LEU A 179 -13.54 -19.67 11.48
CA LEU A 179 -12.45 -19.83 10.53
C LEU A 179 -12.81 -20.81 9.40
N ALA A 180 -13.55 -21.88 9.69
CA ALA A 180 -14.03 -22.82 8.68
C ALA A 180 -15.07 -22.19 7.74
N TRP A 181 -15.97 -21.35 8.23
CA TRP A 181 -16.88 -20.57 7.37
C TRP A 181 -16.10 -19.64 6.44
N ILE A 182 -15.15 -18.88 6.99
CA ILE A 182 -14.32 -17.97 6.20
C ILE A 182 -13.51 -18.74 5.16
N ALA A 183 -12.96 -19.91 5.50
CA ALA A 183 -12.24 -20.76 4.56
C ALA A 183 -13.10 -21.18 3.35
N LYS A 184 -14.40 -21.45 3.55
CA LYS A 184 -15.31 -21.75 2.43
C LYS A 184 -15.48 -20.55 1.49
N LEU A 185 -15.52 -19.32 2.02
CA LEU A 185 -15.59 -18.11 1.21
C LEU A 185 -14.33 -17.98 0.33
N TYR A 186 -13.15 -18.17 0.90
CA TYR A 186 -11.90 -18.17 0.14
C TYR A 186 -11.81 -19.31 -0.87
N GLY A 187 -12.43 -20.47 -0.60
CA GLY A 187 -12.56 -21.54 -1.57
C GLY A 187 -13.36 -21.11 -2.81
N ILE A 188 -14.48 -20.41 -2.60
CA ILE A 188 -15.28 -19.85 -3.71
C ILE A 188 -14.44 -18.84 -4.51
N GLU A 189 -13.74 -17.93 -3.83
CA GLU A 189 -12.88 -16.93 -4.49
C GLU A 189 -11.74 -17.56 -5.29
N ALA A 190 -11.19 -18.67 -4.82
CA ALA A 190 -10.16 -19.41 -5.56
C ALA A 190 -10.71 -19.99 -6.87
N ASP A 191 -11.93 -20.53 -6.86
CA ASP A 191 -12.56 -21.13 -8.04
C ASP A 191 -12.90 -20.09 -9.11
N ILE A 192 -13.29 -18.87 -8.71
CA ILE A 192 -13.74 -17.80 -9.62
C ILE A 192 -12.64 -16.76 -9.90
N LYS A 193 -11.41 -17.00 -9.47
CA LYS A 193 -10.33 -16.01 -9.47
C LYS A 193 -10.07 -15.39 -10.85
N GLU A 194 -10.07 -16.23 -11.88
CA GLU A 194 -9.78 -15.84 -13.26
C GLU A 194 -11.06 -15.48 -14.05
N SER A 195 -12.24 -15.54 -13.42
CA SER A 195 -13.51 -15.12 -14.03
C SER A 195 -13.59 -13.60 -14.19
N PRO A 196 -14.32 -13.10 -15.21
CA PRO A 196 -14.61 -11.68 -15.35
C PRO A 196 -15.52 -11.18 -14.22
N PRO A 197 -15.56 -9.84 -13.96
CA PRO A 197 -16.28 -9.27 -12.82
C PRO A 197 -17.76 -9.65 -12.73
N ASP A 198 -18.49 -9.66 -13.84
CA ASP A 198 -19.90 -10.03 -13.91
C ASP A 198 -20.12 -11.48 -13.44
N GLN A 199 -19.31 -12.42 -13.94
CA GLN A 199 -19.37 -13.83 -13.53
C GLN A 199 -18.94 -14.03 -12.08
N LYS A 200 -17.98 -13.22 -11.58
CA LYS A 200 -17.62 -13.23 -10.15
C LYS A 200 -18.80 -12.82 -9.28
N ALA A 201 -19.46 -11.72 -9.61
CA ALA A 201 -20.62 -11.25 -8.87
C ALA A 201 -21.75 -12.30 -8.87
N GLU A 202 -22.07 -12.89 -10.04
CA GLU A 202 -23.08 -13.94 -10.15
C GLU A 202 -22.74 -15.17 -9.28
N ALA A 203 -21.52 -15.71 -9.41
CA ALA A 203 -21.09 -16.87 -8.64
C ALA A 203 -21.06 -16.59 -7.13
N ARG A 204 -20.66 -15.38 -6.72
CA ARG A 204 -20.69 -14.93 -5.32
C ARG A 204 -22.11 -14.88 -4.78
N GLN A 205 -23.06 -14.33 -5.53
CA GLN A 205 -24.48 -14.31 -5.13
C GLN A 205 -25.03 -15.72 -4.96
N GLN A 206 -24.76 -16.62 -5.91
CA GLN A 206 -25.27 -18.00 -5.87
C GLN A 206 -24.63 -18.86 -4.78
N ARG A 207 -23.33 -18.69 -4.52
CA ARG A 207 -22.54 -19.59 -3.66
C ARG A 207 -22.18 -18.98 -2.31
N ALA A 208 -21.66 -17.75 -2.30
CA ALA A 208 -21.20 -17.08 -1.08
C ALA A 208 -22.34 -16.40 -0.32
N GLY A 209 -23.37 -15.89 -1.02
CA GLY A 209 -24.54 -15.23 -0.44
C GLY A 209 -25.25 -16.10 0.63
N PRO A 210 -25.73 -17.31 0.30
CA PRO A 210 -26.39 -18.20 1.26
C PRO A 210 -25.48 -18.62 2.42
N LEU A 211 -24.17 -18.78 2.15
CA LEU A 211 -23.19 -19.07 3.19
C LEU A 211 -23.03 -17.91 4.17
N LEU A 212 -22.95 -16.68 3.65
CA LEU A 212 -22.83 -15.48 4.47
C LEU A 212 -24.08 -15.22 5.29
N GLU A 213 -25.28 -15.43 4.74
CA GLU A 213 -26.52 -15.31 5.48
C GLU A 213 -26.56 -16.28 6.68
N SER A 214 -26.26 -17.55 6.42
CA SER A 214 -26.17 -18.58 7.47
C SER A 214 -25.07 -18.27 8.49
N PHE A 215 -23.93 -17.75 8.03
CA PHE A 215 -22.82 -17.38 8.90
C PHE A 215 -23.19 -16.20 9.80
N ARG A 216 -23.87 -15.18 9.27
CA ARG A 216 -24.34 -14.02 10.03
C ARG A 216 -25.33 -14.41 11.12
N ALA A 217 -26.30 -15.27 10.77
CA ALA A 217 -27.28 -15.78 11.73
C ALA A 217 -26.57 -16.51 12.88
N TRP A 218 -25.66 -17.44 12.55
CA TRP A 218 -24.88 -18.17 13.55
C TRP A 218 -24.01 -17.25 14.42
N LEU A 219 -23.35 -16.26 13.84
CA LEU A 219 -22.57 -15.26 14.60
C LEU A 219 -23.46 -14.47 15.57
N SER A 220 -24.67 -14.11 15.14
CA SER A 220 -25.61 -13.32 15.93
C SER A 220 -26.16 -14.09 17.13
N GLU A 221 -26.50 -15.37 16.93
CA GLU A 221 -26.88 -16.28 18.02
C GLU A 221 -25.71 -16.50 18.98
N THR A 222 -24.51 -16.74 18.44
CA THR A 222 -23.32 -17.01 19.24
C THR A 222 -22.91 -15.79 20.07
N GLN A 223 -23.09 -14.57 19.56
CA GLN A 223 -22.84 -13.32 20.30
C GLN A 223 -23.59 -13.28 21.63
N MET A 224 -24.80 -13.84 21.71
CA MET A 224 -25.64 -13.85 22.92
C MET A 224 -25.17 -14.87 23.96
N GLN A 225 -24.39 -15.87 23.56
CA GLN A 225 -23.97 -16.99 24.40
C GLN A 225 -22.55 -16.80 24.96
N VAL A 226 -21.75 -15.90 24.38
CA VAL A 226 -20.37 -15.66 24.81
C VAL A 226 -20.31 -14.56 25.87
N ALA A 227 -19.34 -14.67 26.79
CA ALA A 227 -19.13 -13.67 27.82
C ALA A 227 -18.89 -12.27 27.19
N PRO A 228 -19.63 -11.23 27.64
CA PRO A 228 -19.41 -9.86 27.19
C PRO A 228 -17.94 -9.45 27.38
N LYS A 229 -17.38 -8.74 26.39
CA LYS A 229 -15.96 -8.27 26.35
C LYS A 229 -14.88 -9.34 26.17
N SER A 230 -15.23 -10.62 26.07
CA SER A 230 -14.27 -11.69 25.72
C SER A 230 -13.62 -11.44 24.34
N GLY A 231 -12.46 -12.06 24.09
CA GLY A 231 -11.79 -11.96 22.78
C GLY A 231 -12.70 -12.42 21.63
N ILE A 232 -13.45 -13.50 21.86
CA ILE A 232 -14.41 -14.01 20.86
C ILE A 232 -15.58 -13.05 20.65
N ALA A 233 -16.14 -12.46 21.73
CA ALA A 233 -17.21 -11.46 21.59
C ALA A 233 -16.77 -10.24 20.77
N LYS A 234 -15.51 -9.81 20.90
CA LYS A 234 -14.91 -8.74 20.11
C LYS A 234 -14.75 -9.13 18.63
N ALA A 235 -14.32 -10.36 18.35
CA ALA A 235 -14.17 -10.87 16.98
C ALA A 235 -15.52 -10.98 16.25
N ILE A 236 -16.56 -11.48 16.94
CA ILE A 236 -17.92 -11.55 16.39
C ILE A 236 -18.48 -10.14 16.16
N ALA A 237 -18.33 -9.24 17.13
CA ALA A 237 -18.81 -7.86 17.00
C ALA A 237 -18.14 -7.13 15.83
N TYR A 238 -16.83 -7.33 15.63
CA TYR A 238 -16.10 -6.77 14.49
C TYR A 238 -16.73 -7.19 13.15
N ALA A 239 -17.01 -8.50 12.97
CA ALA A 239 -17.66 -9.00 11.76
C ALA A 239 -19.08 -8.43 11.58
N LEU A 240 -19.91 -8.49 12.63
CA LEU A 240 -21.33 -8.10 12.55
C LEU A 240 -21.50 -6.59 12.31
N ASN A 241 -20.68 -5.75 12.94
CA ASN A 241 -20.78 -4.28 12.80
C ASN A 241 -20.45 -3.81 11.38
N ARG A 242 -19.58 -4.52 10.67
CA ARG A 242 -19.14 -4.18 9.31
C ARG A 242 -19.82 -5.00 8.23
N TRP A 243 -20.88 -5.74 8.56
CA TRP A 243 -21.43 -6.75 7.66
C TRP A 243 -21.74 -6.20 6.26
N LYS A 244 -22.32 -4.99 6.19
CA LYS A 244 -22.62 -4.33 4.91
C LYS A 244 -21.36 -4.12 4.05
N ALA A 245 -20.28 -3.59 4.63
CA ALA A 245 -19.02 -3.40 3.93
C ALA A 245 -18.38 -4.74 3.54
N LEU A 246 -18.47 -5.75 4.41
CA LEU A 246 -17.94 -7.09 4.18
C LEU A 246 -18.69 -7.88 3.11
N THR A 247 -19.95 -7.55 2.81
CA THR A 247 -20.75 -8.22 1.77
C THR A 247 -20.81 -7.45 0.45
N LEU A 248 -20.27 -6.24 0.36
CA LEU A 248 -20.30 -5.44 -0.88
C LEU A 248 -19.64 -6.16 -2.07
N TYR A 249 -18.61 -6.97 -1.81
CA TYR A 249 -17.92 -7.74 -2.86
C TYR A 249 -18.82 -8.77 -3.56
N LEU A 250 -19.96 -9.13 -2.97
CA LEU A 250 -20.96 -10.00 -3.62
C LEU A 250 -21.64 -9.30 -4.81
N GLU A 251 -21.75 -7.97 -4.76
CA GLU A 251 -22.42 -7.15 -5.77
C GLU A 251 -21.42 -6.57 -6.78
N GLU A 252 -20.26 -6.12 -6.30
CA GLU A 252 -19.22 -5.55 -7.14
C GLU A 252 -18.12 -6.58 -7.44
N GLY A 253 -18.18 -7.18 -8.63
CA GLY A 253 -17.28 -8.22 -9.09
C GLY A 253 -15.79 -7.82 -9.19
N ARG A 254 -15.50 -6.52 -9.32
CA ARG A 254 -14.13 -5.99 -9.38
C ARG A 254 -13.46 -5.92 -8.01
N LEU A 255 -14.24 -5.98 -6.92
CA LEU A 255 -13.70 -6.03 -5.56
C LEU A 255 -13.00 -7.37 -5.30
N SER A 256 -11.91 -7.27 -4.54
CA SER A 256 -11.30 -8.41 -3.86
C SER A 256 -12.07 -8.71 -2.57
N ILE A 257 -12.08 -9.98 -2.13
CA ILE A 257 -12.65 -10.34 -0.81
C ILE A 257 -11.91 -9.68 0.37
N ASP A 258 -10.68 -9.21 0.13
CA ASP A 258 -9.81 -8.61 1.13
C ASP A 258 -8.94 -7.47 0.58
N ASN A 259 -8.31 -6.75 1.52
CA ASN A 259 -7.40 -5.65 1.26
C ASN A 259 -5.93 -6.09 1.09
N ASN A 260 -5.66 -7.39 0.90
CA ASN A 260 -4.29 -7.88 0.75
C ASN A 260 -3.52 -7.25 -0.43
N PRO A 261 -4.13 -6.77 -1.53
CA PRO A 261 -3.38 -6.13 -2.59
C PRO A 261 -2.58 -4.90 -2.15
N VAL A 262 -3.12 -4.05 -1.26
CA VAL A 262 -2.38 -2.90 -0.73
C VAL A 262 -1.39 -3.32 0.37
N GLU A 263 -1.74 -4.31 1.21
CA GLU A 263 -0.78 -4.88 2.19
C GLU A 263 0.48 -5.44 1.50
N ARG A 264 0.34 -6.01 0.29
CA ARG A 264 1.48 -6.47 -0.51
C ARG A 264 2.39 -5.33 -0.94
N ALA A 265 1.85 -4.17 -1.30
CA ALA A 265 2.64 -2.99 -1.67
C ALA A 265 3.45 -2.45 -0.46
N LEU A 266 2.94 -2.61 0.77
CA LEU A 266 3.63 -2.21 1.99
C LEU A 266 4.85 -3.08 2.36
N ARG A 267 5.01 -4.26 1.74
CA ARG A 267 6.09 -5.21 2.11
C ARG A 267 7.48 -4.61 1.95
N GLY A 268 7.72 -3.86 0.88
CA GLY A 268 9.00 -3.17 0.65
C GLY A 268 9.31 -2.19 1.79
N VAL A 269 8.34 -1.37 2.17
CA VAL A 269 8.47 -0.43 3.29
C VAL A 269 8.76 -1.17 4.61
N ALA A 270 8.07 -2.27 4.87
CA ALA A 270 8.25 -3.05 6.09
C ALA A 270 9.66 -3.66 6.21
N ILE A 271 10.25 -4.11 5.10
CA ILE A 271 11.65 -4.59 5.06
C ILE A 271 12.61 -3.41 5.21
N GLY A 272 12.39 -2.33 4.47
CA GLY A 272 13.18 -1.10 4.54
C GLY A 272 13.28 -0.57 5.97
N ARG A 273 12.15 -0.47 6.68
CA ARG A 273 12.07 -0.01 8.07
C ARG A 273 12.90 -0.88 9.03
N LYS A 274 13.05 -2.18 8.78
CA LYS A 274 13.94 -3.05 9.57
C LYS A 274 15.42 -2.77 9.31
N ASN A 275 15.77 -2.24 8.13
CA ASN A 275 17.16 -2.04 7.71
C ASN A 275 17.69 -0.62 7.96
N PHE A 276 16.90 0.42 7.66
CA PHE A 276 17.32 1.82 7.89
C PHE A 276 16.73 2.45 9.16
N LEU A 277 15.80 1.76 9.85
CA LEU A 277 15.21 2.10 11.15
C LEU A 277 14.34 3.38 11.21
N PHE A 278 14.73 4.45 10.51
CA PHE A 278 14.04 5.74 10.51
C PHE A 278 14.35 6.57 9.26
N VAL A 279 13.55 7.61 9.01
CA VAL A 279 13.91 8.73 8.14
C VAL A 279 14.46 9.90 8.97
N GLY A 280 15.25 10.77 8.34
CA GLY A 280 15.98 11.83 9.06
C GLY A 280 15.12 13.00 9.52
N ASN A 281 14.04 13.30 8.81
CA ASN A 281 13.08 14.37 9.03
C ASN A 281 11.86 14.15 8.12
N ASP A 282 10.85 15.04 8.22
CA ASP A 282 9.61 14.97 7.41
C ASP A 282 9.88 14.98 5.90
N ALA A 283 10.73 15.89 5.42
CA ALA A 283 11.15 15.93 4.01
C ALA A 283 11.81 14.62 3.52
N GLY A 284 12.48 13.89 4.42
CA GLY A 284 13.01 12.56 4.15
C GLY A 284 11.93 11.49 4.06
N GLY A 285 10.81 11.67 4.76
CA GLY A 285 9.60 10.86 4.68
C GLY A 285 8.84 11.10 3.38
N GLU A 286 8.60 12.35 3.02
CA GLU A 286 7.99 12.77 1.74
C GLU A 286 8.78 12.19 0.56
N ARG A 287 10.10 12.33 0.59
CA ARG A 287 10.98 11.72 -0.42
C ARG A 287 10.84 10.22 -0.52
N ALA A 288 10.75 9.54 0.61
CA ALA A 288 10.55 8.08 0.61
C ALA A 288 9.19 7.73 0.00
N ALA A 289 8.15 8.52 0.25
CA ALA A 289 6.83 8.35 -0.35
C ALA A 289 6.89 8.46 -1.88
N SER A 290 7.46 9.55 -2.43
CA SER A 290 7.65 9.73 -3.89
C SER A 290 8.37 8.55 -4.54
N PHE A 291 9.44 8.06 -3.90
CA PHE A 291 10.20 6.92 -4.41
C PHE A 291 9.44 5.60 -4.36
N TYR A 292 8.78 5.29 -3.24
CA TYR A 292 7.99 4.08 -3.13
C TYR A 292 6.81 4.09 -4.10
N SER A 293 6.17 5.24 -4.34
CA SER A 293 5.08 5.39 -5.33
C SER A 293 5.54 4.95 -6.72
N ILE A 294 6.66 5.50 -7.20
CA ILE A 294 7.19 5.15 -8.53
C ILE A 294 7.70 3.72 -8.58
N ILE A 295 8.44 3.27 -7.56
CA ILE A 295 9.02 1.92 -7.55
C ILE A 295 7.94 0.85 -7.52
N GLU A 296 6.94 0.97 -6.65
CA GLU A 296 5.87 -0.03 -6.55
C GLU A 296 4.95 0.03 -7.77
N THR A 297 4.72 1.21 -8.35
CA THR A 297 4.01 1.33 -9.63
C THR A 297 4.81 0.67 -10.77
N CYS A 298 6.13 0.83 -10.85
CA CYS A 298 6.97 0.11 -11.82
C CYS A 298 6.80 -1.41 -11.67
N LYS A 299 6.93 -1.93 -10.44
CA LYS A 299 6.79 -3.36 -10.16
C LYS A 299 5.42 -3.89 -10.55
N LEU A 300 4.34 -3.15 -10.28
CA LEU A 300 2.99 -3.55 -10.69
C LEU A 300 2.80 -3.60 -12.21
N ASN A 301 3.54 -2.79 -12.96
CA ASN A 301 3.51 -2.75 -14.42
C ASN A 301 4.55 -3.68 -15.08
N GLY A 302 5.25 -4.52 -14.30
CA GLY A 302 6.30 -5.40 -14.82
C GLY A 302 7.53 -4.64 -15.33
N VAL A 303 7.69 -3.37 -14.92
CA VAL A 303 8.83 -2.52 -15.28
C VAL A 303 9.92 -2.66 -14.22
N GLU A 304 11.14 -2.91 -14.67
CA GLU A 304 12.31 -2.99 -13.79
C GLU A 304 12.68 -1.58 -13.28
N PRO A 305 12.60 -1.30 -11.96
CA PRO A 305 12.73 0.06 -11.43
C PRO A 305 14.07 0.74 -11.73
N PHE A 306 15.19 0.01 -11.73
CA PHE A 306 16.50 0.60 -12.00
C PHE A 306 16.63 1.07 -13.44
N ALA A 307 16.23 0.24 -14.41
CA ALA A 307 16.22 0.60 -15.83
C ALA A 307 15.31 1.80 -16.11
N TYR A 308 14.12 1.82 -15.52
CA TYR A 308 13.20 2.95 -15.61
C TYR A 308 13.81 4.23 -15.04
N LEU A 309 14.32 4.19 -13.80
CA LEU A 309 14.89 5.37 -13.15
C LEU A 309 16.13 5.89 -13.87
N CYS A 310 16.96 5.03 -14.46
CA CYS A 310 18.08 5.45 -15.28
C CYS A 310 17.63 6.32 -16.47
N ASP A 311 16.68 5.82 -17.25
CA ASP A 311 16.19 6.46 -18.47
C ASP A 311 15.39 7.74 -18.17
N VAL A 312 14.54 7.68 -17.15
CA VAL A 312 13.65 8.79 -16.79
C VAL A 312 14.43 9.95 -16.16
N LEU A 313 15.37 9.69 -15.24
CA LEU A 313 16.19 10.75 -14.64
C LEU A 313 17.11 11.45 -15.66
N GLU A 314 17.47 10.77 -16.75
CA GLU A 314 18.22 11.37 -17.85
C GLU A 314 17.35 12.28 -18.73
N LYS A 315 16.08 11.89 -18.95
CA LYS A 315 15.13 12.65 -19.78
C LYS A 315 14.52 13.86 -19.07
N LEU A 316 14.10 13.69 -17.81
CA LEU A 316 13.29 14.68 -17.08
C LEU A 316 13.82 16.11 -17.09
N PRO A 317 15.14 16.39 -16.96
CA PRO A 317 15.65 17.75 -16.97
C PRO A 317 15.34 18.57 -18.24
N THR A 318 15.07 17.89 -19.36
CA THR A 318 14.79 18.52 -20.66
C THR A 318 13.45 18.09 -21.26
N TRP A 319 12.70 17.22 -20.56
CA TRP A 319 11.46 16.66 -21.08
C TRP A 319 10.32 17.69 -20.99
N PRO A 320 9.51 17.90 -22.04
CA PRO A 320 8.39 18.82 -21.97
C PRO A 320 7.32 18.35 -20.98
N ASN A 321 6.89 19.21 -20.05
CA ASN A 321 5.84 18.88 -19.06
C ASN A 321 4.55 18.30 -19.68
N LYS A 322 4.14 18.80 -20.86
CA LYS A 322 2.95 18.30 -21.58
C LYS A 322 3.07 16.83 -22.00
N ARG A 323 4.29 16.29 -22.08
CA ARG A 323 4.61 14.92 -22.47
C ARG A 323 5.03 14.06 -21.27
N LEU A 324 4.85 14.55 -20.03
CA LEU A 324 5.22 13.81 -18.83
C LEU A 324 4.50 12.45 -18.73
N HIS A 325 3.27 12.38 -19.23
CA HIS A 325 2.48 11.15 -19.29
C HIS A 325 3.16 10.01 -20.08
N GLU A 326 4.04 10.33 -21.04
CA GLU A 326 4.81 9.33 -21.81
C GLU A 326 5.88 8.65 -20.96
N LEU A 327 6.30 9.28 -19.86
CA LEU A 327 7.30 8.75 -18.92
C LEU A 327 6.68 7.99 -17.77
N LEU A 328 5.34 7.92 -17.65
CA LEU A 328 4.69 7.16 -16.58
C LEU A 328 4.99 5.67 -16.69
N PRO A 329 5.08 4.91 -15.57
CA PRO A 329 5.55 3.53 -15.59
C PRO A 329 4.78 2.60 -16.54
N TRP A 330 3.47 2.81 -16.72
CA TRP A 330 2.64 1.99 -17.64
C TRP A 330 2.76 2.37 -19.12
N ASN A 331 3.28 3.57 -19.42
CA ASN A 331 3.56 4.03 -20.79
C ASN A 331 5.03 3.86 -21.16
N TRP A 332 5.89 3.60 -20.17
CA TRP A 332 7.32 3.49 -20.39
C TRP A 332 7.67 2.28 -21.25
N LYS A 333 8.40 2.56 -22.33
CA LYS A 333 9.00 1.53 -23.18
C LYS A 333 10.48 1.55 -22.92
N LYS A 334 11.06 0.38 -22.65
CA LYS A 334 12.51 0.22 -22.54
C LYS A 334 13.13 0.71 -23.84
N THR A 335 13.78 1.87 -23.78
CA THR A 335 14.67 2.30 -24.86
C THR A 335 15.72 1.21 -24.99
N ALA A 336 15.92 0.66 -26.19
CA ALA A 336 17.05 -0.24 -26.42
C ALA A 336 18.31 0.55 -26.06
N LEU A 337 18.97 0.18 -24.97
CA LEU A 337 20.24 0.77 -24.57
C LEU A 337 21.22 0.52 -25.72
N ALA A 338 21.71 1.61 -26.32
CA ALA A 338 22.83 1.59 -27.27
C ALA A 338 24.14 1.28 -26.54
#